data_AF-A0A0F9IJD3-F1
#
_entry.id   AF-A0A0F9IJD3-F1
#
_cell.length_a   1.000
_cell.length_b   1.000
_cell.length_c   1.000
_cell.angle_alpha   90.00
_cell.angle_beta   90.00
_cell.angle_gamma   90.00
#
_symmetry.space_group_name_H-M   'P 1'
#
loop_
_entity.id
_entity.type
_entity.pdbx_description
1 polymer ?
#
loop_
_entity_poly.entity_id
_entity_poly.type
_entity_poly.pdbx_seq_one_letter_code
_entity_poly.pdbx_strand_id
1 'polypeptide(L)'
;MADGTVKPEGEVSTPTEKQETPTEKTYSQTDIEKIRSDAAAEVGRATKAAETAAAQAKKASERTNKYIEQSRVAELEAKRDEPDALSVIRTRHAREELEDELATKNTELETVNQTMETMKAETQQNTKELYAREIATRLQVDVEDLLLTDGSKEAMEKLALKLTKTEEAKLVLRVDQGGGVGSASGRKPTVEELKASDPLETQKKVDAGEWKL
;
A
#
# COMPACT_ATOMS: atom_id res chain seq x y z
N MET A 1 -11.08 -36.98 76.38
CA MET A 1 -9.62 -36.75 76.39
C MET A 1 -9.29 -35.91 75.18
N ALA A 2 -8.62 -34.79 75.39
CA ALA A 2 -8.09 -33.93 74.35
C ALA A 2 -6.78 -34.51 73.83
N ASP A 3 -6.59 -34.48 72.51
CA ASP A 3 -5.33 -34.17 71.81
C ASP A 3 -5.69 -34.18 70.31
N GLY A 4 -5.41 -33.16 69.49
CA GLY A 4 -4.32 -32.21 69.57
C GLY A 4 -3.37 -32.47 68.41
N THR A 5 -3.72 -32.05 67.19
CA THR A 5 -2.73 -31.71 66.16
C THR A 5 -3.35 -30.86 65.06
N VAL A 6 -3.07 -29.55 65.17
CA VAL A 6 -3.26 -28.53 64.14
C VAL A 6 -1.95 -28.37 63.38
N LYS A 7 -1.99 -28.32 62.04
CA LYS A 7 -1.19 -27.46 61.12
C LYS A 7 -1.24 -27.97 59.67
N PRO A 8 -1.00 -27.12 58.66
CA PRO A 8 -1.65 -25.84 58.39
C PRO A 8 -2.15 -25.78 56.93
N GLU A 9 -2.83 -24.67 56.63
CA GLU A 9 -3.36 -24.25 55.34
C GLU A 9 -2.35 -24.46 54.19
N GLY A 10 -2.79 -25.19 53.17
CA GLY A 10 -2.12 -25.26 51.88
C GLY A 10 -2.28 -23.93 51.16
N GLU A 11 -1.27 -23.08 51.33
CA GLU A 11 -1.05 -21.86 50.57
C GLU A 11 -0.98 -22.20 49.07
N VAL A 12 -2.09 -22.01 48.36
CA VAL A 12 -2.14 -22.09 46.90
C VAL A 12 -1.37 -20.89 46.36
N SER A 13 -0.05 -21.05 46.22
CA SER A 13 0.75 -20.16 45.40
C SER A 13 0.35 -20.36 43.94
N THR A 14 -0.57 -19.53 43.45
CA THR A 14 -0.79 -19.36 42.01
C THR A 14 0.53 -18.88 41.40
N PRO A 15 1.10 -19.57 40.39
CA PRO A 15 2.25 -19.04 39.68
C PRO A 15 1.79 -17.79 38.93
N THR A 16 2.28 -16.62 39.35
CA THR A 16 2.18 -15.41 38.53
C THR A 16 3.10 -15.62 37.33
N GLU A 17 2.52 -16.17 36.26
CA GLU A 17 3.16 -16.23 34.95
C GLU A 17 3.41 -14.78 34.52
N LYS A 18 4.67 -14.34 34.67
CA LYS A 18 5.12 -13.07 34.11
C LYS A 18 4.95 -13.19 32.61
N GLN A 19 3.90 -12.59 32.09
CA GLN A 19 3.70 -12.40 30.67
C GLN A 19 4.86 -11.51 30.20
N GLU A 20 5.90 -12.13 29.65
CA GLU A 20 6.99 -11.40 28.98
C GLU A 20 6.35 -10.63 27.84
N THR A 21 6.31 -9.30 27.98
CA THR A 21 5.99 -8.39 26.88
C THR A 21 6.91 -8.73 25.71
N PRO A 22 6.39 -8.96 24.49
CA PRO A 22 7.20 -9.24 23.33
C PRO A 22 8.25 -8.14 23.19
N THR A 23 9.53 -8.51 23.28
CA THR A 23 10.62 -7.57 23.02
C THR A 23 10.49 -7.19 21.55
N GLU A 24 10.18 -5.91 21.28
CA GLU A 24 10.20 -5.35 19.93
C GLU A 24 11.60 -5.56 19.35
N LYS A 25 11.73 -6.56 18.47
CA LYS A 25 12.95 -6.73 17.68
C LYS A 25 13.08 -5.53 16.77
N THR A 26 13.96 -4.60 17.13
CA THR A 26 14.37 -3.51 16.27
C THR A 26 15.25 -4.10 15.18
N TYR A 27 14.71 -4.28 13.97
CA TYR A 27 15.48 -4.76 12.82
C TYR A 27 16.43 -3.66 12.35
N SER A 28 17.69 -4.02 12.06
CA SER A 28 18.60 -3.06 11.44
C SER A 28 18.21 -2.83 9.98
N GLN A 29 18.61 -1.69 9.41
CA GLN A 29 18.29 -1.36 8.01
C GLN A 29 18.83 -2.40 7.02
N THR A 30 19.96 -3.04 7.34
CA THR A 30 20.53 -4.13 6.55
C THR A 30 19.73 -5.43 6.68
N ASP A 31 19.12 -5.71 7.82
CA ASP A 31 18.20 -6.85 7.99
C ASP A 31 16.91 -6.63 7.17
N ILE A 32 16.40 -5.40 7.16
CA ILE A 32 15.23 -5.02 6.35
C ILE A 32 15.53 -5.19 4.85
N GLU A 33 16.70 -4.75 4.39
CA GLU A 33 17.12 -4.90 3.00
C GLU A 33 17.28 -6.37 2.59
N LYS A 34 17.85 -7.21 3.46
CA LYS A 34 17.95 -8.66 3.22
C LYS A 34 16.58 -9.32 3.13
N ILE A 35 15.68 -9.02 4.09
CA ILE A 35 14.31 -9.55 4.07
C ILE A 35 13.59 -9.14 2.78
N ARG A 36 13.75 -7.88 2.34
CA ARG A 36 13.19 -7.41 1.06
C ARG A 36 13.77 -8.15 -0.14
N SER A 37 15.08 -8.35 -0.18
CA SER A 37 15.74 -9.07 -1.29
C SER A 37 15.33 -10.54 -1.33
N ASP A 38 15.26 -11.20 -0.17
CA ASP A 38 14.87 -12.60 -0.06
C ASP A 38 13.39 -12.78 -0.44
N ALA A 39 12.53 -11.86 0.02
CA ALA A 39 11.13 -11.82 -0.38
C ALA A 39 10.97 -11.60 -1.88
N ALA A 40 11.72 -10.68 -2.49
CA ALA A 40 11.69 -10.45 -3.92
C ALA A 40 12.18 -11.66 -4.73
N ALA A 41 13.23 -12.33 -4.27
CA ALA A 41 13.73 -13.56 -4.89
C ALA A 41 12.73 -14.70 -4.79
N GLU A 42 12.06 -14.85 -3.65
CA GLU A 42 11.03 -15.86 -3.45
C GLU A 42 9.79 -15.59 -4.31
N VAL A 43 9.35 -14.34 -4.41
CA VAL A 43 8.29 -13.93 -5.34
C VAL A 43 8.70 -14.28 -6.77
N GLY A 44 9.94 -13.99 -7.19
CA GLY A 44 10.42 -14.35 -8.52
C GLY A 44 10.39 -15.86 -8.80
N ARG A 45 10.78 -16.68 -7.82
CA ARG A 45 10.70 -18.15 -7.92
C ARG A 45 9.25 -18.63 -7.98
N ALA A 46 8.39 -18.09 -7.12
CA ALA A 46 6.97 -18.43 -7.08
C ALA A 46 6.27 -18.05 -8.39
N THR A 47 6.54 -16.88 -8.96
CA THR A 47 6.00 -16.45 -10.26
C THR A 47 6.41 -17.40 -11.36
N LYS A 48 7.70 -17.75 -11.45
CA LYS A 48 8.18 -18.70 -12.46
C LYS A 48 7.53 -20.09 -12.29
N ALA A 49 7.39 -20.56 -11.05
CA ALA A 49 6.70 -21.82 -10.78
C ALA A 49 5.23 -21.76 -11.22
N ALA A 50 4.52 -20.66 -10.90
CA ALA A 50 3.15 -20.43 -11.30
C ALA A 50 3.00 -20.38 -12.83
N GLU A 51 3.90 -19.68 -13.54
CA GLU A 51 3.92 -19.64 -15.01
C GLU A 51 4.09 -21.03 -15.61
N THR A 52 5.01 -21.83 -15.07
CA THR A 52 5.21 -23.21 -15.56
C THR A 52 4.00 -24.09 -15.30
N ALA A 53 3.36 -23.96 -14.13
CA ALA A 53 2.14 -24.68 -13.80
C ALA A 53 0.98 -24.27 -14.72
N ALA A 54 0.81 -22.97 -14.97
CA ALA A 54 -0.20 -22.45 -15.89
C ALA A 54 0.02 -22.95 -17.32
N ALA A 55 1.27 -22.97 -17.79
CA ALA A 55 1.60 -23.49 -19.11
C ALA A 55 1.32 -25.01 -19.24
N GLN A 56 1.58 -25.78 -18.18
CA GLN A 56 1.25 -27.20 -18.14
C GLN A 56 -0.26 -27.44 -18.11
N ALA A 57 -1.00 -26.67 -17.30
CA ALA A 57 -2.45 -26.73 -17.24
C ALA A 57 -3.09 -26.41 -18.60
N LYS A 58 -2.58 -25.37 -19.31
CA LYS A 58 -3.02 -25.04 -20.66
C LYS A 58 -2.81 -26.20 -21.64
N LYS A 59 -1.62 -26.80 -21.65
CA LYS A 59 -1.32 -27.97 -22.50
C LYS A 59 -2.21 -29.17 -22.17
N ALA A 60 -2.53 -29.38 -20.89
CA ALA A 60 -3.42 -30.47 -20.46
C ALA A 60 -4.87 -30.21 -20.91
N SER A 61 -5.34 -28.96 -20.81
CA SER A 61 -6.65 -28.52 -21.31
C SER A 61 -6.75 -28.71 -22.83
N GLU A 62 -5.75 -28.26 -23.60
CA GLU A 62 -5.70 -28.45 -25.06
C GLU A 62 -5.77 -29.93 -25.47
N ARG A 63 -5.06 -30.82 -24.75
CA ARG A 63 -5.12 -32.27 -25.00
C ARG A 63 -6.50 -32.85 -24.70
N THR A 64 -7.12 -32.39 -23.62
CA THR A 64 -8.45 -32.85 -23.20
C THR A 64 -9.51 -32.41 -24.22
N ASN A 65 -9.47 -31.15 -24.65
CA ASN A 65 -10.38 -30.63 -25.68
C ASN A 65 -10.25 -31.40 -26.99
N LYS A 66 -9.02 -31.70 -27.42
CA LYS A 66 -8.78 -32.54 -28.60
C LYS A 66 -9.38 -33.93 -28.45
N TYR A 67 -9.29 -34.54 -27.26
CA TYR A 67 -9.87 -35.86 -27.01
C TYR A 67 -11.40 -35.82 -27.02
N ILE A 68 -12.00 -34.75 -26.46
CA ILE A 68 -13.45 -34.53 -26.51
C ILE A 68 -13.91 -34.41 -27.96
N GLU A 69 -13.26 -33.58 -28.78
CA GLU A 69 -13.58 -33.43 -30.21
C GLU A 69 -13.48 -34.78 -30.96
N GLN A 70 -12.40 -35.53 -30.75
CA GLN A 70 -12.24 -36.86 -31.34
C GLN A 70 -13.35 -37.82 -30.91
N SER A 71 -13.75 -37.79 -29.64
CA SER A 71 -14.86 -38.58 -29.13
C SER A 71 -16.20 -38.17 -29.76
N ARG A 72 -16.44 -36.86 -29.93
CA ARG A 72 -17.66 -36.35 -30.58
C ARG A 72 -17.75 -36.79 -32.03
N VAL A 73 -16.64 -36.73 -32.77
CA VAL A 73 -16.57 -37.21 -34.16
C VAL A 73 -16.82 -38.72 -34.23
N ALA A 74 -16.17 -39.51 -33.37
CA ALA A 74 -16.34 -40.96 -33.33
C ALA A 74 -17.79 -41.36 -33.00
N GLU A 75 -18.46 -40.64 -32.11
CA GLU A 75 -19.86 -40.88 -31.76
C GLU A 75 -20.82 -40.58 -32.93
N LEU A 76 -20.56 -39.50 -33.68
CA LEU A 76 -21.31 -39.16 -34.89
C LEU A 76 -21.08 -40.18 -36.02
N GLU A 77 -19.86 -40.68 -36.17
CA GLU A 77 -19.53 -41.72 -37.15
C GLU A 77 -20.16 -43.08 -36.79
N ALA A 78 -20.14 -43.45 -35.51
CA ALA A 78 -20.72 -44.70 -35.02
C ALA A 78 -22.24 -44.78 -35.23
N LYS A 79 -22.92 -43.63 -35.27
CA LYS A 79 -24.37 -43.51 -35.44
C LYS A 79 -24.79 -42.93 -36.78
N ARG A 80 -23.89 -42.94 -37.76
CA ARG A 80 -24.08 -42.34 -39.09
C ARG A 80 -25.36 -42.78 -39.81
N ASP A 81 -25.75 -44.05 -39.66
CA ASP A 81 -26.90 -44.63 -40.35
C ASP A 81 -28.21 -44.54 -39.55
N GLU A 82 -28.17 -43.95 -38.34
CA GLU A 82 -29.31 -43.79 -37.43
C GLU A 82 -29.70 -42.30 -37.31
N PRO A 83 -30.58 -41.77 -38.18
CA PRO A 83 -30.89 -40.34 -38.23
C PRO A 83 -31.52 -39.79 -36.93
N ASP A 84 -32.36 -40.59 -36.28
CA ASP A 84 -32.98 -40.21 -35.00
C ASP A 84 -31.94 -40.11 -33.89
N ALA A 85 -30.97 -41.03 -33.84
CA ALA A 85 -29.87 -41.00 -32.89
C ALA A 85 -28.92 -39.81 -33.14
N LEU A 86 -28.63 -39.50 -34.41
CA LEU A 86 -27.80 -38.34 -34.77
C LEU A 86 -28.41 -37.02 -34.33
N SER A 87 -29.73 -36.87 -34.44
CA SER A 87 -30.44 -35.67 -33.96
C SER A 87 -30.26 -35.48 -32.46
N VAL A 88 -30.40 -36.55 -31.68
CA VAL A 88 -30.21 -36.52 -30.22
C VAL A 88 -28.75 -36.22 -29.86
N ILE A 89 -27.78 -36.82 -30.54
CA ILE A 89 -26.36 -36.57 -30.27
C ILE A 89 -25.99 -35.11 -30.57
N ARG A 90 -26.43 -34.58 -31.72
CA ARG A 90 -26.18 -33.18 -32.11
C ARG A 90 -26.80 -32.18 -31.14
N THR A 91 -28.04 -32.42 -30.71
CA THR A 91 -28.70 -31.56 -29.72
C THR A 91 -28.00 -31.61 -28.36
N ARG A 92 -27.49 -32.78 -27.96
CA ARG A 92 -26.67 -32.90 -26.75
C ARG A 92 -25.37 -32.11 -26.86
N HIS A 93 -24.61 -32.27 -27.94
CA HIS A 93 -23.36 -31.50 -28.15
C HIS A 93 -23.61 -30.00 -28.20
N ALA A 94 -24.66 -29.54 -28.89
CA ALA A 94 -25.03 -28.12 -28.93
C ALA A 94 -25.40 -27.57 -27.55
N ARG A 95 -26.05 -28.38 -26.70
CA ARG A 95 -26.35 -28.00 -25.33
C ARG A 95 -25.07 -27.89 -24.49
N GLU A 96 -24.17 -28.86 -24.60
CA GLU A 96 -22.87 -28.83 -23.90
C GLU A 96 -22.07 -27.57 -24.30
N GLU A 97 -22.04 -27.22 -25.60
CA GLU A 97 -21.36 -26.01 -26.10
C GLU A 97 -21.96 -24.73 -25.50
N LEU A 98 -23.29 -24.63 -25.42
CA LEU A 98 -23.96 -23.48 -24.77
C LEU A 98 -23.68 -23.42 -23.27
N GLU A 99 -23.60 -24.55 -22.58
CA GLU A 99 -23.26 -24.62 -21.16
C GLU A 99 -21.80 -24.18 -20.93
N ASP A 100 -20.85 -24.58 -21.80
CA ASP A 100 -19.45 -24.16 -21.76
C ASP A 100 -19.28 -22.65 -22.06
N GLU A 101 -20.03 -22.12 -23.04
CA GLU A 101 -20.06 -20.69 -23.33
C GLU A 101 -20.58 -19.88 -22.14
N LEU A 102 -21.66 -20.35 -21.51
CA LEU A 102 -22.23 -19.72 -20.32
C LEU A 102 -21.24 -19.72 -19.16
N ALA A 103 -20.56 -20.85 -18.93
CA ALA A 103 -19.52 -20.95 -17.91
C ALA A 103 -18.38 -19.95 -18.18
N THR A 104 -17.90 -19.88 -19.42
CA THR A 104 -16.86 -18.93 -19.84
C THR A 104 -17.30 -17.49 -19.58
N LYS A 105 -18.51 -17.12 -20.02
CA LYS A 105 -19.06 -15.76 -19.81
C LYS A 105 -19.21 -15.40 -18.34
N ASN A 106 -19.59 -16.35 -17.48
CA ASN A 106 -19.67 -16.10 -16.04
C ASN A 106 -18.29 -15.81 -15.44
N THR A 107 -17.25 -16.55 -15.84
CA THR A 107 -15.88 -16.29 -15.37
C THR A 107 -15.34 -14.94 -15.86
N GLU A 108 -15.66 -14.55 -17.11
CA GLU A 108 -15.32 -13.23 -17.65
C GLU A 108 -16.01 -12.13 -16.83
N LEU A 109 -17.30 -12.28 -16.54
CA LEU A 109 -18.09 -11.33 -15.75
C LEU A 109 -17.53 -11.19 -14.33
N GLU A 110 -17.21 -12.30 -13.67
CA GLU A 110 -16.58 -12.28 -12.34
C GLU A 110 -15.25 -11.53 -12.35
N THR A 111 -14.41 -11.78 -13.36
CA THR A 111 -13.13 -11.07 -13.54
C THR A 111 -13.35 -9.57 -13.76
N VAL A 112 -14.32 -9.18 -14.57
CA VAL A 112 -14.68 -7.77 -14.79
C VAL A 112 -15.20 -7.13 -13.51
N ASN A 113 -15.99 -7.83 -12.71
CA ASN A 113 -16.46 -7.30 -11.43
C ASN A 113 -15.32 -7.11 -10.43
N GLN A 114 -14.42 -8.08 -10.31
CA GLN A 114 -13.24 -7.97 -9.45
C GLN A 114 -12.36 -6.79 -9.87
N THR A 115 -12.07 -6.64 -11.16
CA THR A 115 -11.29 -5.50 -11.66
C THR A 115 -12.01 -4.17 -11.45
N MET A 116 -13.33 -4.12 -11.57
CA MET A 116 -14.11 -2.91 -11.26
C MET A 116 -14.03 -2.57 -9.77
N GLU A 117 -14.11 -3.56 -8.88
CA GLU A 117 -13.96 -3.36 -7.44
C GLU A 117 -12.57 -2.85 -7.07
N THR A 118 -11.51 -3.42 -7.64
CA THR A 118 -10.14 -2.94 -7.42
C THR A 118 -9.97 -1.51 -7.94
N MET A 119 -10.45 -1.20 -9.15
CA MET A 119 -10.41 0.16 -9.71
C MET A 119 -11.20 1.16 -8.84
N LYS A 120 -12.36 0.75 -8.30
CA LYS A 120 -13.13 1.60 -7.37
C LYS A 120 -12.35 1.85 -6.08
N ALA A 121 -11.73 0.82 -5.50
CA ALA A 121 -10.92 0.95 -4.30
C ALA A 121 -9.70 1.87 -4.53
N GLU A 122 -8.98 1.68 -5.64
CA GLU A 122 -7.86 2.54 -6.05
C GLU A 122 -8.31 3.99 -6.27
N THR A 123 -9.46 4.19 -6.92
CA THR A 123 -10.00 5.54 -7.16
C THR A 123 -10.36 6.23 -5.84
N GLN A 124 -10.96 5.51 -4.90
CA GLN A 124 -11.28 6.02 -3.57
C GLN A 124 -10.02 6.39 -2.79
N GLN A 125 -8.99 5.52 -2.84
CA GLN A 125 -7.70 5.79 -2.20
C GLN A 125 -7.01 7.01 -2.82
N ASN A 126 -6.97 7.10 -4.15
CA ASN A 126 -6.38 8.26 -4.85
C ASN A 126 -7.11 9.56 -4.51
N THR A 127 -8.45 9.53 -4.47
CA THR A 127 -9.26 10.70 -4.09
C THR A 127 -8.98 11.12 -2.64
N LYS A 128 -8.90 10.15 -1.74
CA LYS A 128 -8.53 10.35 -0.33
C LYS A 128 -7.14 10.99 -0.21
N GLU A 129 -6.14 10.49 -0.93
CA GLU A 129 -4.78 11.05 -0.94
C GLU A 129 -4.74 12.47 -1.49
N LEU A 130 -5.50 12.77 -2.55
CA LEU A 130 -5.60 14.12 -3.11
C LEU A 130 -6.19 15.11 -2.08
N TYR A 131 -7.28 14.75 -1.41
CA TYR A 131 -7.85 15.59 -0.36
C TYR A 131 -6.91 15.77 0.83
N ALA A 132 -6.23 14.70 1.25
CA ALA A 132 -5.26 14.78 2.33
C ALA A 132 -4.13 15.75 1.97
N ARG A 133 -3.57 15.68 0.75
CA ARG A 133 -2.53 16.62 0.28
C ARG A 133 -3.01 18.06 0.20
N GLU A 134 -4.21 18.31 -0.32
CA GLU A 134 -4.81 19.65 -0.40
C GLU A 134 -4.93 20.28 0.99
N ILE A 135 -5.48 19.52 1.95
CA ILE A 135 -5.73 19.98 3.32
C ILE A 135 -4.41 20.12 4.10
N ALA A 136 -3.51 19.14 4.00
CA ALA A 136 -2.17 19.16 4.58
C ALA A 136 -1.41 20.41 4.15
N THR A 137 -1.43 20.74 2.85
CA THR A 137 -0.76 21.94 2.32
C THR A 137 -1.37 23.22 2.87
N ARG A 138 -2.71 23.28 2.95
CA ARG A 138 -3.43 24.48 3.42
C ARG A 138 -3.27 24.71 4.93
N LEU A 139 -3.23 23.65 5.71
CA LEU A 139 -3.20 23.69 7.18
C LEU A 139 -1.84 23.33 7.78
N GLN A 140 -0.82 23.04 6.97
CA GLN A 140 0.54 22.69 7.43
C GLN A 140 0.55 21.48 8.38
N VAL A 141 -0.17 20.42 8.01
CA VAL A 141 -0.26 19.15 8.76
C VAL A 141 0.31 18.01 7.92
N ASP A 142 0.78 16.93 8.55
CA ASP A 142 1.24 15.75 7.82
C ASP A 142 0.08 15.06 7.06
N VAL A 143 0.38 14.58 5.86
CA VAL A 143 -0.57 13.83 5.02
C VAL A 143 -0.91 12.49 5.67
N GLU A 144 0.07 11.83 6.28
CA GLU A 144 -0.10 10.51 6.88
C GLU A 144 -1.14 10.52 8.01
N ASP A 145 -1.16 11.58 8.82
CA ASP A 145 -2.13 11.76 9.89
C ASP A 145 -3.57 11.94 9.36
N LEU A 146 -3.72 12.58 8.19
CA LEU A 146 -5.02 12.80 7.55
C LEU A 146 -5.57 11.54 6.87
N LEU A 147 -4.68 10.64 6.44
CA LEU A 147 -5.05 9.36 5.83
C LEU A 147 -5.67 8.36 6.83
N LEU A 148 -5.63 8.63 8.14
CA LEU A 148 -6.31 7.83 9.17
C LEU A 148 -7.83 8.04 9.21
N THR A 149 -8.36 9.02 8.46
CA THR A 149 -9.78 9.35 8.42
C THR A 149 -10.58 8.44 7.47
N ASP A 150 -11.91 8.58 7.49
CA ASP A 150 -12.83 7.90 6.56
C ASP A 150 -12.69 8.36 5.10
N GLY A 151 -11.81 9.33 4.83
CA GLY A 151 -11.53 9.86 3.50
C GLY A 151 -12.44 11.01 3.08
N SER A 152 -13.40 11.40 3.92
CA SER A 152 -14.23 12.58 3.65
C SER A 152 -13.44 13.87 3.86
N LYS A 153 -13.63 14.84 2.95
CA LYS A 153 -12.97 16.15 3.04
C LYS A 153 -13.25 16.82 4.39
N GLU A 154 -14.49 16.74 4.88
CA GLU A 154 -14.88 17.32 6.16
C GLU A 154 -14.19 16.67 7.37
N ALA A 155 -14.04 15.34 7.39
CA ALA A 155 -13.36 14.66 8.49
C ALA A 155 -11.86 15.00 8.49
N MET A 156 -11.23 15.02 7.32
CA MET A 156 -9.84 15.44 7.17
C MET A 156 -9.63 16.88 7.61
N GLU A 157 -10.50 17.82 7.22
CA GLU A 157 -10.41 19.21 7.65
C GLU A 157 -10.59 19.36 9.16
N LYS A 158 -11.56 18.65 9.75
CA LYS A 158 -11.76 18.65 11.21
C LYS A 158 -10.55 18.10 11.96
N LEU A 159 -9.91 17.03 11.44
CA LEU A 159 -8.72 16.44 12.05
C LEU A 159 -7.51 17.38 11.91
N ALA A 160 -7.27 17.92 10.71
CA ALA A 160 -6.23 18.91 10.47
C ALA A 160 -6.37 20.15 11.36
N LEU A 161 -7.59 20.66 11.56
CA LEU A 161 -7.86 21.77 12.47
C LEU A 161 -7.59 21.44 13.95
N LYS A 162 -7.66 20.16 14.35
CA LYS A 162 -7.26 19.74 15.69
C LYS A 162 -5.74 19.68 15.82
N LEU A 163 -5.06 19.15 14.80
CA LEU A 163 -3.61 18.99 14.78
C LEU A 163 -2.87 20.33 14.72
N THR A 164 -3.39 21.30 13.98
CA THR A 164 -2.85 22.68 13.91
C THR A 164 -3.00 23.48 15.20
N LYS A 165 -4.04 23.23 15.99
CA LYS A 165 -4.25 23.91 17.27
C LYS A 165 -3.28 23.48 18.36
N THR A 166 -2.47 22.45 18.09
CA THR A 166 -1.36 21.98 18.93
C THR A 166 -0.01 22.52 18.48
N GLU A 167 0.04 23.72 17.88
CA GLU A 167 1.24 24.54 18.06
C GLU A 167 1.30 24.95 19.55
N GLU A 168 1.90 24.09 20.37
CA GLU A 168 2.64 24.56 21.54
C GLU A 168 3.46 25.75 21.06
N ALA A 169 3.10 26.94 21.55
CA ALA A 169 3.78 28.18 21.23
C ALA A 169 5.28 27.90 21.32
N LYS A 170 5.94 27.83 20.16
CA LYS A 170 7.39 27.65 20.06
C LYS A 170 7.95 28.72 20.98
N LEU A 171 8.43 28.31 22.15
CA LEU A 171 8.93 29.20 23.18
C LEU A 171 9.97 30.04 22.46
N VAL A 172 9.60 31.28 22.14
CA VAL A 172 10.52 32.27 21.62
C VAL A 172 11.49 32.41 22.77
N LEU A 173 12.64 31.74 22.65
CA LEU A 173 13.77 31.91 23.55
C LEU A 173 14.01 33.41 23.54
N ARG A 174 13.54 34.09 24.59
CA ARG A 174 13.85 35.49 24.82
C ARG A 174 15.35 35.53 24.96
N VAL A 175 16.01 35.98 23.89
CA VAL A 175 17.43 36.31 23.95
C VAL A 175 17.56 37.35 25.05
N ASP A 176 18.29 36.96 26.10
CA ASP A 176 18.62 37.81 27.23
C ASP A 176 19.17 39.13 26.70
N GLN A 177 18.50 40.25 27.05
CA GLN A 177 18.99 41.59 26.79
C GLN A 177 20.13 41.89 27.78
N GLY A 178 21.21 41.11 27.69
CA GLY A 178 22.48 41.34 28.35
C GLY A 178 23.41 42.06 27.39
N GLY A 179 23.60 43.37 27.59
CA GLY A 179 24.41 44.23 26.74
C GLY A 179 25.84 43.72 26.52
N GLY A 180 26.25 43.70 25.26
CA GLY A 180 27.63 43.49 24.82
C GLY A 180 27.96 44.45 23.68
N VAL A 181 28.67 45.52 24.01
CA VAL A 181 29.24 46.47 23.06
C VAL A 181 30.35 45.78 22.27
N GLY A 182 30.23 45.72 20.95
CA GLY A 182 31.24 45.15 20.06
C GLY A 182 31.14 45.72 18.65
N SER A 183 32.05 46.64 18.35
CA SER A 183 32.17 47.45 17.13
C SER A 183 32.53 46.64 15.86
N ALA A 184 32.35 47.30 14.70
CA ALA A 184 32.72 46.92 13.31
C ALA A 184 31.61 46.20 12.49
N SER A 185 31.16 46.65 11.31
CA SER A 185 31.67 47.67 10.40
C SER A 185 30.62 48.06 9.35
N GLY A 186 30.31 49.35 9.23
CA GLY A 186 29.65 49.93 8.05
C GLY A 186 30.63 50.08 6.90
N ARG A 187 31.17 48.96 6.39
CA ARG A 187 32.13 48.98 5.27
C ARG A 187 31.38 48.71 3.96
N LYS A 188 31.54 49.61 3.00
CA LYS A 188 31.06 49.42 1.63
C LYS A 188 31.84 48.26 0.99
N PRO A 189 31.17 47.31 0.29
CA PRO A 189 31.86 46.21 -0.38
C PRO A 189 32.77 46.74 -1.48
N THR A 190 33.87 46.04 -1.71
CA THR A 190 34.87 46.35 -2.73
C THR A 190 34.47 45.78 -4.09
N VAL A 191 34.99 46.36 -5.18
CA VAL A 191 34.65 45.98 -6.57
C VAL A 191 34.97 44.51 -6.88
N GLU A 192 35.88 43.88 -6.14
CA GLU A 192 36.20 42.46 -6.28
C GLU A 192 35.14 41.55 -5.64
N GLU A 193 34.51 41.96 -4.55
CA GLU A 193 33.42 41.23 -3.88
C GLU A 193 32.12 41.27 -4.71
N LEU A 194 31.91 42.37 -5.45
CA LEU A 194 30.80 42.51 -6.40
C LEU A 194 30.95 41.63 -7.65
N LYS A 195 32.18 41.29 -8.06
CA LYS A 195 32.43 40.38 -9.19
C LYS A 195 32.28 38.90 -8.83
N ALA A 196 32.39 38.56 -7.54
CA ALA A 196 32.18 37.21 -7.04
C ALA A 196 30.70 36.88 -6.81
N SER A 197 29.81 37.88 -6.88
CA SER A 197 28.37 37.75 -6.66
C SER A 197 27.64 37.64 -8.00
N ASP A 198 26.59 36.82 -8.05
CA ASP A 198 25.75 36.66 -9.24
C ASP A 198 25.21 38.04 -9.69
N PRO A 199 25.36 38.43 -10.98
CA PRO A 199 24.93 39.74 -11.48
C PRO A 199 23.45 40.04 -11.21
N LEU A 200 22.59 39.02 -11.15
CA LEU A 200 21.16 39.18 -10.83
C LEU A 200 20.92 39.55 -9.36
N GLU A 201 21.72 38.99 -8.46
CA GLU A 201 21.61 39.27 -7.02
C GLU A 201 22.16 40.67 -6.69
N THR A 202 23.20 41.07 -7.40
CA THR A 202 23.82 42.40 -7.28
C THR A 202 22.86 43.49 -7.74
N GLN A 203 22.18 43.29 -8.88
CA GLN A 203 21.19 44.25 -9.39
C GLN A 203 20.01 44.41 -8.43
N LYS A 204 19.49 43.31 -7.87
CA LYS A 204 18.39 43.35 -6.88
C LYS A 204 18.75 44.15 -5.63
N LYS A 205 19.98 44.04 -5.13
CA LYS A 205 20.43 44.75 -3.93
C LYS A 205 20.69 46.24 -4.18
N VAL A 206 21.09 46.61 -5.40
CA VAL A 206 21.16 48.01 -5.83
C VAL A 206 19.76 48.62 -5.98
N ASP A 207 18.84 47.90 -6.62
CA ASP A 207 17.47 48.37 -6.84
C ASP A 207 16.67 48.46 -5.53
N ALA A 208 16.95 47.57 -4.56
CA ALA A 208 16.39 47.62 -3.21
C ALA A 208 17.00 48.74 -2.34
N GLY A 209 18.01 49.47 -2.84
CA GLY A 209 18.69 50.55 -2.12
C GLY A 209 19.58 50.07 -0.97
N GLU A 210 19.80 48.77 -0.85
CA GLU A 210 20.71 48.18 0.14
C GLU A 210 22.16 48.54 -0.20
N TRP A 211 22.48 48.59 -1.50
CA TRP A 211 23.79 48.98 -2.00
C TRP A 211 23.69 50.27 -2.84
N LYS A 212 24.47 51.29 -2.48
CA LYS A 212 24.70 52.48 -3.31
C LYS A 212 26.04 52.34 -4.01
N LEU A 213 26.01 52.21 -5.33
CA LEU A 213 27.18 52.38 -6.19
C LEU A 213 27.77 53.79 -6.02
#